data_AF-A0ABC9S8A5-F1
#
_entry.id   AF-A0ABC9S8A5-F1
#
_cell.length_a   1.000
_cell.length_b   1.000
_cell.length_c   1.000
_cell.angle_alpha   90.00
_cell.angle_beta   90.00
_cell.angle_gamma   90.00
#
_symmetry.space_group_name_H-M   'P 1'
#
loop_
_entity.id
_entity.type
_entity.pdbx_description
1 polymer ?
#
loop_
_entity_poly.entity_id
_entity_poly.type
_entity_poly.pdbx_seq_one_letter_code
_entity_poly.pdbx_strand_id
1 'polypeptide(L)'
;MEQEICVIGFSGGQDSTTLAMWAKKRFKKVCLVGFDYAQKHSVELECAQKIASLLQLPYEIIPLDFLENITHSALFKNSNDLMGHSHAQNKDLPNSFVPNRNAIFITLLHSYAQKLGASNIALGVSQADFSGYPDCKEDFIKSIEHALNLGSNTAIKIVTPLMFLSKAQEFQMAKDLGVLDLIIKETHTCYQGERKILHAYGYGCDECPACQLRKKGFEEFQAKL
;
A
#
# COMPACT_ATOMS: atom_id res chain seq x y z
N MET A 1 -4.74 9.05 26.18
CA MET A 1 -4.93 9.31 24.74
C MET A 1 -5.89 8.27 24.24
N GLU A 2 -7.11 8.69 23.91
CA GLU A 2 -8.11 7.76 23.40
C GLU A 2 -7.58 7.13 22.11
N GLN A 3 -7.63 5.80 22.03
CA GLN A 3 -7.32 5.08 20.80
C GLN A 3 -8.45 5.37 19.80
N GLU A 4 -8.31 6.42 18.99
CA GLU A 4 -9.34 6.92 18.07
C GLU A 4 -9.47 6.06 16.79
N ILE A 5 -10.32 6.48 15.85
CA ILE A 5 -10.54 5.77 14.57
C ILE A 5 -9.31 5.98 13.66
N CYS A 6 -8.85 4.90 13.02
CA CYS A 6 -7.77 4.94 12.03
C CYS A 6 -8.26 4.50 10.65
N VAL A 7 -8.00 5.32 9.63
CA VAL A 7 -8.24 5.00 8.22
C VAL A 7 -6.95 4.51 7.58
N ILE A 8 -7.01 3.49 6.72
CA ILE A 8 -5.82 2.88 6.10
C ILE A 8 -6.03 2.77 4.60
N GLY A 9 -5.07 3.26 3.82
CA GLY A 9 -4.97 2.92 2.40
C GLY A 9 -4.58 1.45 2.25
N PHE A 10 -5.48 0.64 1.70
CA PHE A 10 -5.41 -0.82 1.77
C PHE A 10 -5.49 -1.48 0.40
N SER A 11 -4.38 -2.13 0.01
CA SER A 11 -4.20 -2.78 -1.29
C SER A 11 -4.23 -4.31 -1.24
N GLY A 12 -4.25 -4.92 -0.06
CA GLY A 12 -4.13 -6.39 0.08
C GLY A 12 -2.72 -6.94 -0.16
N GLY A 13 -1.72 -6.07 -0.31
CA GLY A 13 -0.31 -6.45 -0.36
C GLY A 13 0.28 -6.73 1.02
N GLN A 14 1.55 -7.17 1.04
CA GLN A 14 2.31 -7.44 2.26
C GLN A 14 2.27 -6.26 3.24
N ASP A 15 2.64 -5.07 2.75
CA ASP A 15 2.84 -3.87 3.54
C ASP A 15 1.52 -3.39 4.16
N SER A 16 0.50 -3.21 3.32
CA SER A 16 -0.82 -2.72 3.75
C SER A 16 -1.54 -3.71 4.68
N THR A 17 -1.29 -5.02 4.52
CA THR A 17 -1.82 -6.06 5.43
C THR A 17 -1.11 -6.09 6.77
N THR A 18 0.22 -5.98 6.77
CA THR A 18 1.01 -5.86 8.01
C THR A 18 0.60 -4.60 8.77
N LEU A 19 0.39 -3.50 8.05
CA LEU A 19 -0.09 -2.23 8.61
C LEU A 19 -1.52 -2.34 9.19
N ALA A 20 -2.44 -2.98 8.49
CA ALA A 20 -3.80 -3.21 8.98
C ALA A 20 -3.80 -3.96 10.31
N MET A 21 -2.93 -4.97 10.44
CA MET A 21 -2.77 -5.71 11.69
C MET A 21 -2.09 -4.91 12.80
N TRP A 22 -1.09 -4.10 12.46
CA TRP A 22 -0.47 -3.17 13.39
C TRP A 22 -1.48 -2.17 13.97
N ALA A 23 -2.35 -1.63 13.11
CA ALA A 23 -3.38 -0.67 13.47
C ALA A 23 -4.51 -1.33 14.29
N LYS A 24 -4.94 -2.54 13.91
CA LYS A 24 -5.96 -3.32 14.64
C LYS A 24 -5.58 -3.55 16.11
N LYS A 25 -4.29 -3.66 16.42
CA LYS A 25 -3.80 -3.80 17.82
C LYS A 25 -3.68 -2.47 18.58
N ARG A 26 -3.84 -1.32 17.92
CA ARG A 26 -3.51 0.01 18.47
C ARG A 26 -4.68 0.99 18.52
N PHE A 27 -5.65 0.85 17.63
CA PHE A 27 -6.79 1.76 17.50
C PHE A 27 -8.09 1.07 17.86
N LYS A 28 -9.07 1.79 18.44
CA LYS A 28 -10.39 1.20 18.78
C LYS A 28 -11.15 0.75 17.55
N LYS A 29 -11.00 1.47 16.44
CA LYS A 29 -11.67 1.19 15.17
C LYS A 29 -10.70 1.43 14.02
N VAL A 30 -10.69 0.51 13.06
CA VAL A 30 -9.91 0.60 11.84
C VAL A 30 -10.84 0.48 10.64
N CYS A 31 -10.70 1.37 9.67
CA CYS A 31 -11.39 1.31 8.38
C CYS A 31 -10.36 1.19 7.25
N LEU A 32 -10.53 0.18 6.40
CA LEU A 32 -9.68 -0.06 5.25
C LEU A 32 -10.30 0.58 4.02
N VAL A 33 -9.48 1.25 3.20
CA VAL A 33 -9.92 1.94 1.98
C VAL A 33 -9.07 1.48 0.82
N GLY A 34 -9.69 0.81 -0.14
CA GLY A 34 -9.09 0.43 -1.41
C GLY A 34 -9.31 1.51 -2.47
N PHE A 35 -8.39 1.56 -3.43
CA PHE A 35 -8.52 2.42 -4.61
C PHE A 35 -8.60 1.54 -5.84
N ASP A 36 -9.69 1.71 -6.60
CA ASP A 36 -9.84 1.12 -7.93
C ASP A 36 -9.57 2.23 -8.95
N TYR A 37 -8.36 2.28 -9.48
CA TYR A 37 -7.96 3.25 -10.51
C TYR A 37 -7.87 2.59 -11.88
N ALA A 38 -8.77 1.63 -12.14
CA ALA A 38 -8.77 0.80 -13.35
C ALA A 38 -7.44 0.04 -13.53
N GLN A 39 -6.85 -0.43 -12.43
CA GLN A 39 -5.64 -1.23 -12.51
C GLN A 39 -5.86 -2.53 -13.32
N LYS A 40 -4.81 -2.93 -14.04
CA LYS A 40 -4.83 -4.04 -15.01
C LYS A 40 -5.33 -5.38 -14.46
N HIS A 41 -5.18 -5.65 -13.16
CA HIS A 41 -5.52 -6.94 -12.55
C HIS A 41 -6.48 -6.77 -11.38
N SER A 42 -7.67 -7.39 -11.46
CA SER A 42 -8.67 -7.40 -10.37
C SER A 42 -8.21 -8.18 -9.13
N VAL A 43 -7.19 -9.04 -9.29
CA VAL A 43 -6.66 -9.91 -8.24
C VAL A 43 -6.25 -9.13 -6.98
N GLU A 44 -5.75 -7.91 -7.11
CA GLU A 44 -5.36 -7.07 -5.96
C GLU A 44 -6.57 -6.73 -5.09
N LEU A 45 -7.67 -6.27 -5.71
CA LEU A 45 -8.91 -5.92 -5.01
C LEU A 45 -9.60 -7.16 -4.42
N GLU A 46 -9.58 -8.29 -5.13
CA GLU A 46 -10.09 -9.56 -4.63
C GLU A 46 -9.31 -10.03 -3.40
N CYS A 47 -7.97 -9.95 -3.43
CA CYS A 47 -7.11 -10.27 -2.29
C CYS A 47 -7.37 -9.32 -1.12
N ALA A 48 -7.49 -8.02 -1.39
CA ALA A 48 -7.79 -7.02 -0.37
C ALA A 48 -9.14 -7.32 0.31
N GLN A 49 -10.20 -7.57 -0.45
CA GLN A 49 -11.52 -7.92 0.08
C GLN A 49 -11.47 -9.19 0.96
N LYS A 50 -10.76 -10.22 0.49
CA LYS A 50 -10.59 -11.48 1.23
C LYS A 50 -9.85 -11.23 2.54
N ILE A 51 -8.74 -10.51 2.50
CA ILE A 51 -7.93 -10.21 3.69
C ILE A 51 -8.71 -9.35 4.68
N ALA A 52 -9.39 -8.30 4.23
CA ALA A 52 -10.24 -7.48 5.09
C ALA A 52 -11.27 -8.31 5.85
N SER A 53 -11.88 -9.29 5.16
CA SER A 53 -12.83 -10.23 5.74
C SER A 53 -12.18 -11.14 6.79
N LEU A 54 -10.99 -11.70 6.50
CA LEU A 54 -10.21 -12.50 7.45
C LEU A 54 -9.78 -11.68 8.69
N LEU A 55 -9.46 -10.40 8.48
CA LEU A 55 -9.11 -9.47 9.55
C LEU A 55 -10.35 -8.92 10.28
N GLN A 56 -11.56 -9.19 9.80
CA GLN A 56 -12.82 -8.64 10.34
C GLN A 56 -12.77 -7.11 10.43
N LEU A 57 -12.26 -6.46 9.39
CA LEU A 57 -12.19 -5.01 9.28
C LEU A 57 -13.10 -4.52 8.15
N PRO A 58 -13.84 -3.42 8.34
CA PRO A 58 -14.62 -2.82 7.25
C PRO A 58 -13.68 -2.37 6.14
N TYR A 59 -14.07 -2.65 4.90
CA TYR A 59 -13.33 -2.30 3.68
C TYR A 59 -14.26 -1.63 2.68
N GLU A 60 -13.89 -0.44 2.24
CA GLU A 60 -14.59 0.32 1.21
C GLU A 60 -13.65 0.56 0.02
N ILE A 61 -14.18 0.48 -1.19
CA ILE A 61 -13.44 0.76 -2.42
C ILE A 61 -13.88 2.11 -2.95
N ILE A 62 -12.92 2.98 -3.24
CA ILE A 62 -13.13 4.27 -3.91
C ILE A 62 -12.72 4.12 -5.37
N PRO A 63 -13.66 4.23 -6.33
CA PRO A 63 -13.33 4.24 -7.76
C PRO A 63 -12.68 5.56 -8.16
N LEU A 64 -11.64 5.47 -8.99
CA LEU A 64 -10.78 6.56 -9.47
C LEU A 64 -10.61 6.53 -10.99
N ASP A 65 -11.67 6.13 -11.70
CA ASP A 65 -11.69 6.00 -13.17
C ASP A 65 -11.25 7.30 -13.88
N PHE A 66 -11.40 8.45 -13.22
CA PHE A 66 -10.98 9.75 -13.74
C PHE A 66 -9.45 9.87 -13.94
N LEU A 67 -8.64 9.03 -13.30
CA LEU A 67 -7.17 9.08 -13.42
C LEU A 67 -6.70 8.76 -14.84
N GLU A 68 -7.41 7.89 -15.56
CA GLU A 68 -7.12 7.58 -16.97
C GLU A 68 -7.30 8.82 -17.88
N ASN A 69 -8.13 9.78 -17.49
CA ASN A 69 -8.39 10.98 -18.28
C ASN A 69 -7.28 12.04 -18.13
N ILE A 70 -6.46 11.95 -17.08
CA ILE A 70 -5.48 12.98 -16.72
C ILE A 70 -4.04 12.47 -16.66
N THR A 71 -3.82 11.16 -16.77
CA THR A 71 -2.49 10.55 -16.74
C THR A 71 -2.39 9.35 -17.68
N HIS A 72 -1.16 8.89 -17.97
CA HIS A 72 -0.88 7.64 -18.68
C HIS A 72 0.06 6.78 -17.83
N SER A 73 -0.23 5.49 -17.67
CA SER A 73 0.60 4.55 -16.92
C SER A 73 0.39 3.12 -17.42
N ALA A 74 1.46 2.32 -17.41
CA ALA A 74 1.41 0.89 -17.68
C ALA A 74 0.53 0.09 -16.69
N LEU A 75 0.14 0.70 -15.56
CA LEU A 75 -0.78 0.10 -14.59
C LEU A 75 -2.24 0.12 -15.05
N PHE A 76 -2.61 1.04 -15.96
CA PHE A 76 -4.00 1.17 -16.40
C PHE A 76 -4.39 0.03 -17.33
N LYS A 77 -5.64 -0.44 -17.18
CA LYS A 77 -6.21 -1.55 -17.95
C LYS A 77 -6.14 -1.33 -19.46
N ASN A 78 -6.24 -0.08 -19.89
CA ASN A 78 -6.20 0.32 -21.30
C ASN A 78 -4.78 0.52 -21.86
N SER A 79 -3.73 0.33 -21.06
CA SER A 79 -2.35 0.47 -21.51
C SER A 79 -1.83 -0.80 -22.20
N ASN A 80 -1.23 -0.62 -23.38
CA ASN A 80 -0.52 -1.68 -24.11
C ASN A 80 0.95 -1.81 -23.69
N ASP A 81 1.42 -0.99 -22.74
CA ASP A 81 2.82 -0.98 -22.34
C ASP A 81 3.19 -2.21 -21.51
N LEU A 82 4.39 -2.75 -21.76
CA LEU A 82 4.99 -3.77 -20.91
C LEU A 82 5.49 -3.12 -19.62
N MET A 83 5.21 -3.73 -18.47
CA MET A 83 5.72 -3.29 -17.18
C MET A 83 7.24 -3.49 -17.09
N GLY A 84 7.95 -2.55 -16.45
CA GLY A 84 9.39 -2.67 -16.21
C GLY A 84 10.29 -1.85 -17.14
N HIS A 85 9.71 -1.01 -18.00
CA HIS A 85 10.43 -0.03 -18.80
C HIS A 85 10.52 1.33 -18.07
N SER A 86 11.42 2.20 -18.52
CA SER A 86 11.50 3.60 -18.06
C SER A 86 10.31 4.43 -18.56
N HIS A 87 9.90 5.42 -17.77
CA HIS A 87 8.84 6.36 -18.11
C HIS A 87 9.23 7.24 -19.31
N ALA A 88 8.28 7.48 -20.21
CA ALA A 88 8.53 8.13 -21.50
C ALA A 88 9.14 9.53 -21.38
N GLN A 89 8.75 10.28 -20.35
CA GLN A 89 9.19 11.68 -20.14
C GLN A 89 10.27 11.82 -19.06
N ASN A 90 10.51 10.80 -18.25
CA ASN A 90 11.53 10.84 -17.20
C ASN A 90 12.16 9.45 -17.04
N LYS A 91 13.39 9.29 -17.54
CA LYS A 91 14.04 7.99 -17.60
C LYS A 91 14.38 7.40 -16.22
N ASP A 92 14.41 8.23 -15.18
CA ASP A 92 14.69 7.83 -13.79
C ASP A 92 13.47 7.22 -13.09
N LEU A 93 12.29 7.32 -13.70
CA LEU A 93 11.04 6.75 -13.18
C LEU A 93 10.62 5.53 -14.01
N PRO A 94 9.93 4.54 -13.42
CA PRO A 94 9.35 3.42 -14.17
C PRO A 94 8.08 3.87 -14.94
N ASN A 95 7.75 3.22 -16.04
CA ASN A 95 6.55 3.51 -16.85
C ASN A 95 5.21 3.17 -16.15
N SER A 96 5.27 2.54 -14.97
CA SER A 96 4.15 2.39 -14.05
C SER A 96 3.89 3.65 -13.21
N PHE A 97 4.74 4.68 -13.31
CA PHE A 97 4.58 5.94 -12.59
C PHE A 97 3.30 6.66 -13.01
N VAL A 98 2.45 6.95 -12.02
CA VAL A 98 1.30 7.86 -12.15
C VAL A 98 1.67 9.13 -11.39
N PRO A 99 1.79 10.30 -12.05
CA PRO A 99 2.14 11.55 -11.38
C PRO A 99 1.26 11.84 -10.18
N ASN A 100 1.88 12.12 -9.02
CA ASN A 100 1.21 12.48 -7.76
C ASN A 100 0.14 11.49 -7.26
N ARG A 101 0.22 10.21 -7.66
CA ARG A 101 -0.77 9.20 -7.25
C ARG A 101 -0.92 9.12 -5.74
N ASN A 102 0.19 9.08 -4.98
CA ASN A 102 0.08 9.00 -3.53
C ASN A 102 -0.50 10.28 -2.93
N ALA A 103 -0.23 11.46 -3.51
CA ALA A 103 -0.85 12.71 -3.08
C ALA A 103 -2.39 12.66 -3.21
N ILE A 104 -2.88 12.13 -4.33
CA ILE A 104 -4.32 11.94 -4.59
C ILE A 104 -4.90 10.96 -3.56
N PHE A 105 -4.27 9.81 -3.37
CA PHE A 105 -4.70 8.80 -2.40
C PHE A 105 -4.78 9.38 -0.99
N ILE A 106 -3.73 10.08 -0.54
CA ILE A 106 -3.67 10.69 0.79
C ILE A 106 -4.76 11.75 0.97
N THR A 107 -5.00 12.58 -0.06
CA THR A 107 -6.07 13.60 -0.03
C THR A 107 -7.46 12.96 0.10
N LEU A 108 -7.71 11.86 -0.60
CA LEU A 108 -8.95 11.11 -0.51
C LEU A 108 -9.11 10.41 0.85
N LEU A 109 -8.05 9.77 1.35
CA LEU A 109 -8.05 9.19 2.71
C LEU A 109 -8.31 10.24 3.77
N HIS A 110 -7.78 11.46 3.62
CA HIS A 110 -8.00 12.57 4.53
C HIS A 110 -9.46 13.04 4.51
N SER A 111 -10.03 13.22 3.32
CA SER A 111 -11.45 13.55 3.17
C SER A 111 -12.35 12.44 3.75
N TYR A 112 -11.98 11.17 3.54
CA TYR A 112 -12.70 10.03 4.09
C TYR A 112 -12.57 9.92 5.62
N ALA A 113 -11.40 10.24 6.16
CA ALA A 113 -11.17 10.32 7.60
C ALA A 113 -12.05 11.40 8.25
N GLN A 114 -12.21 12.57 7.62
CA GLN A 114 -13.15 13.60 8.07
C GLN A 114 -14.59 13.09 8.11
N LYS A 115 -15.05 12.40 7.05
CA LYS A 115 -16.40 11.78 7.00
C LYS A 115 -16.65 10.84 8.18
N LEU A 116 -15.63 10.08 8.60
CA LEU A 116 -15.74 9.12 9.69
C LEU A 116 -15.46 9.71 11.09
N GLY A 117 -15.05 10.97 11.19
CA GLY A 117 -14.55 11.54 12.45
C GLY A 117 -13.25 10.86 12.91
N ALA A 118 -12.43 10.38 11.98
CA ALA A 118 -11.15 9.77 12.26
C ALA A 118 -10.06 10.82 12.42
N SER A 119 -9.18 10.60 13.39
CA SER A 119 -8.04 11.46 13.70
C SER A 119 -6.71 10.87 13.25
N ASN A 120 -6.72 9.64 12.71
CA ASN A 120 -5.52 8.94 12.28
C ASN A 120 -5.70 8.37 10.87
N ILE A 121 -4.67 8.53 10.05
CA ILE A 121 -4.49 7.83 8.78
C ILE A 121 -3.19 7.04 8.88
N ALA A 122 -3.22 5.75 8.57
CA ALA A 122 -2.01 4.96 8.45
C ALA A 122 -1.70 4.66 6.98
N LEU A 123 -0.45 4.86 6.58
CA LEU A 123 0.04 4.60 5.22
C LEU A 123 1.16 3.56 5.23
N GLY A 124 1.09 2.63 4.29
CA GLY A 124 2.09 1.58 4.10
C GLY A 124 3.30 2.01 3.27
N VAL A 125 3.54 3.31 3.11
CA VAL A 125 4.67 3.82 2.34
C VAL A 125 5.98 3.55 3.09
N SER A 126 7.02 3.18 2.34
CA SER A 126 8.37 2.90 2.85
C SER A 126 9.42 3.56 1.97
N GLN A 127 10.49 4.09 2.59
CA GLN A 127 11.68 4.56 1.87
C GLN A 127 12.56 3.41 1.40
N ALA A 128 12.48 2.23 2.02
CA ALA A 128 13.21 1.04 1.56
C ALA A 128 12.71 0.55 0.19
N ASP A 129 11.44 0.83 -0.12
CA ASP A 129 10.75 0.45 -1.35
C ASP A 129 10.64 1.58 -2.38
N PHE A 130 11.36 2.67 -2.12
CA PHE A 130 11.13 3.96 -2.76
C PHE A 130 11.06 3.89 -4.28
N SER A 131 11.74 2.95 -4.96
CA SER A 131 11.68 2.74 -6.41
C SER A 131 11.80 4.03 -7.26
N GLY A 132 12.32 5.13 -6.69
CA GLY A 132 12.37 6.46 -7.29
C GLY A 132 11.22 7.44 -6.96
N TYR A 133 10.13 7.03 -6.30
CA TYR A 133 8.87 7.79 -6.14
C TYR A 133 8.91 8.88 -5.07
N PRO A 134 9.11 10.18 -5.41
CA PRO A 134 9.31 11.26 -4.45
C PRO A 134 8.16 11.44 -3.44
N ASP A 135 6.95 11.02 -3.81
CA ASP A 135 5.72 11.05 -3.02
C ASP A 135 5.60 9.92 -1.99
N CYS A 136 6.68 9.16 -1.75
CA CYS A 136 6.81 8.18 -0.66
C CYS A 136 7.72 8.65 0.49
N LYS A 137 8.42 9.79 0.36
CA LYS A 137 9.39 10.23 1.38
C LYS A 137 8.71 10.81 2.62
N GLU A 138 9.32 10.64 3.78
CA GLU A 138 8.85 11.21 5.04
C GLU A 138 8.58 12.73 4.94
N ASP A 139 9.48 13.51 4.32
CA ASP A 139 9.30 14.96 4.17
C ASP A 139 8.05 15.32 3.36
N PHE A 140 7.75 14.54 2.32
CA PHE A 140 6.51 14.70 1.55
C PHE A 140 5.29 14.37 2.40
N ILE A 141 5.31 13.26 3.14
CA ILE A 141 4.20 12.85 4.03
C ILE A 141 3.92 13.91 5.09
N LYS A 142 4.96 14.46 5.72
CA LYS A 142 4.83 15.56 6.70
C LYS A 142 4.26 16.83 6.05
N SER A 143 4.71 17.16 4.84
CA SER A 143 4.25 18.36 4.11
C SER A 143 2.78 18.25 3.73
N ILE A 144 2.35 17.10 3.20
CA ILE A 144 0.95 16.91 2.79
C ILE A 144 0.01 16.80 4.00
N GLU A 145 0.43 16.17 5.11
CA GLU A 145 -0.32 16.19 6.37
C GLU A 145 -0.60 17.64 6.80
N HIS A 146 0.44 18.48 6.84
CA HIS A 146 0.31 19.87 7.24
C HIS A 146 -0.64 20.64 6.31
N ALA A 147 -0.47 20.52 4.99
CA ALA A 147 -1.28 21.21 4.01
C ALA A 147 -2.78 20.82 4.10
N LEU A 148 -3.08 19.53 4.24
CA LEU A 148 -4.45 19.04 4.33
C LEU A 148 -5.12 19.45 5.65
N ASN A 149 -4.40 19.39 6.77
CA ASN A 149 -4.91 19.84 8.06
C ASN A 149 -5.18 21.35 8.08
N LEU A 150 -4.30 22.15 7.47
CA LEU A 150 -4.51 23.59 7.31
C LEU A 150 -5.76 23.89 6.47
N GLY A 151 -5.92 23.22 5.33
CA GLY A 151 -7.03 23.47 4.40
C GLY A 151 -8.40 23.02 4.92
N SER A 152 -8.43 22.12 5.91
CA SER A 152 -9.66 21.56 6.49
C SER A 152 -9.94 22.01 7.93
N ASN A 153 -9.02 22.76 8.55
CA ASN A 153 -9.03 23.10 9.97
C ASN A 153 -9.19 21.85 10.87
N THR A 154 -8.39 20.81 10.59
CA THR A 154 -8.37 19.55 11.33
C THR A 154 -6.99 19.25 11.90
N ALA A 155 -6.88 18.19 12.71
CA ALA A 155 -5.62 17.70 13.28
C ALA A 155 -5.46 16.20 13.03
N ILE A 156 -5.73 15.74 11.80
CA ILE A 156 -5.63 14.34 11.43
C ILE A 156 -4.15 13.96 11.27
N LYS A 157 -3.70 12.99 12.05
CA LYS A 157 -2.32 12.51 12.05
C LYS A 157 -2.12 11.43 10.99
N ILE A 158 -1.10 11.57 10.16
CA ILE A 158 -0.64 10.56 9.23
C ILE A 158 0.52 9.79 9.86
N VAL A 159 0.37 8.48 10.01
CA VAL A 159 1.40 7.59 10.56
C VAL A 159 1.92 6.63 9.49
N THR A 160 3.24 6.46 9.46
CA THR A 160 3.96 5.60 8.49
C THR A 160 4.86 4.60 9.21
N PRO A 161 4.30 3.57 9.88
CA PRO A 161 5.07 2.64 10.71
C PRO A 161 6.14 1.85 9.95
N LEU A 162 6.00 1.74 8.62
CA LEU A 162 6.90 1.00 7.75
C LEU A 162 7.98 1.88 7.12
N MET A 163 7.95 3.21 7.33
CA MET A 163 8.77 4.21 6.61
C MET A 163 10.26 3.85 6.53
N PHE A 164 10.81 3.35 7.64
CA PHE A 164 12.24 3.06 7.81
C PHE A 164 12.54 1.57 8.00
N LEU A 165 11.57 0.69 7.76
CA LEU A 165 11.78 -0.75 7.85
C LEU A 165 12.31 -1.28 6.51
N SER A 166 13.28 -2.18 6.58
CA SER A 166 13.61 -3.06 5.45
C SER A 166 12.53 -4.13 5.28
N LYS A 167 12.48 -4.78 4.11
CA LYS A 167 11.52 -5.89 3.91
C LYS A 167 11.70 -7.05 4.87
N ALA A 168 12.93 -7.34 5.27
CA ALA A 168 13.20 -8.33 6.30
C ALA A 168 12.60 -7.93 7.66
N GLN A 169 12.72 -6.64 8.02
CA GLN A 169 12.11 -6.11 9.25
C GLN A 169 10.59 -6.09 9.18
N GLU A 170 10.00 -5.87 7.99
CA GLU A 170 8.56 -5.98 7.82
C GLU A 170 8.05 -7.42 7.97
N PHE A 171 8.78 -8.42 7.45
CA PHE A 171 8.46 -9.83 7.70
C PHE A 171 8.58 -10.18 9.19
N GLN A 172 9.61 -9.67 9.87
CA GLN A 172 9.74 -9.81 11.32
C GLN A 172 8.55 -9.17 12.05
N MET A 173 8.14 -7.96 11.65
CA MET A 173 6.97 -7.29 12.20
C MET A 173 5.69 -8.09 11.96
N ALA A 174 5.49 -8.70 10.78
CA ALA A 174 4.36 -9.58 10.51
C ALA A 174 4.37 -10.84 11.42
N LYS A 175 5.55 -11.42 11.68
CA LYS A 175 5.72 -12.52 12.64
C LYS A 175 5.34 -12.09 14.05
N ASP A 176 5.86 -10.97 14.53
CA ASP A 176 5.58 -10.44 15.88
C ASP A 176 4.09 -10.06 16.05
N LEU A 177 3.44 -9.64 14.97
CA LEU A 177 2.01 -9.40 14.95
C LEU A 177 1.17 -10.68 14.91
N GLY A 178 1.77 -11.84 14.65
CA GLY A 178 1.10 -13.14 14.59
C GLY A 178 0.39 -13.40 13.25
N VAL A 179 0.82 -12.74 12.17
CA VAL A 179 0.14 -12.80 10.86
C VAL A 179 1.05 -13.19 9.70
N LEU A 180 2.27 -13.69 9.99
CA LEU A 180 3.22 -14.12 8.95
C LEU A 180 2.61 -15.13 7.97
N ASP A 181 1.88 -16.14 8.47
CA ASP A 181 1.22 -17.12 7.60
C ASP A 181 0.18 -16.49 6.67
N LEU A 182 -0.60 -15.54 7.18
CA LEU A 182 -1.57 -14.78 6.37
C LEU A 182 -0.84 -13.93 5.33
N ILE A 183 0.27 -13.28 5.70
CA ILE A 183 1.10 -12.53 4.74
C ILE A 183 1.57 -13.43 3.60
N ILE A 184 2.12 -14.60 3.91
CA ILE A 184 2.65 -15.51 2.88
C ILE A 184 1.53 -16.05 1.99
N LYS A 185 0.40 -16.49 2.57
CA LYS A 185 -0.62 -17.26 1.85
C LYS A 185 -1.69 -16.39 1.18
N GLU A 186 -1.98 -15.22 1.72
CA GLU A 186 -3.16 -14.45 1.29
C GLU A 186 -2.80 -13.18 0.51
N THR A 187 -1.70 -12.51 0.84
CA THR A 187 -1.37 -11.22 0.22
C THR A 187 -0.90 -11.36 -1.22
N HIS A 188 -1.01 -10.25 -1.97
CA HIS A 188 -0.58 -10.17 -3.36
C HIS A 188 0.38 -9.01 -3.58
N THR A 189 1.55 -9.28 -4.17
CA THR A 189 2.60 -8.28 -4.48
C THR A 189 3.03 -8.33 -5.95
N CYS A 190 2.67 -9.38 -6.69
CA CYS A 190 3.19 -9.63 -8.03
C CYS A 190 2.57 -8.68 -9.08
N TYR A 191 3.39 -7.88 -9.75
CA TYR A 191 2.91 -7.00 -10.84
C TYR A 191 2.30 -7.73 -12.05
N GLN A 192 2.49 -9.04 -12.17
CA GLN A 192 1.92 -9.85 -13.26
C GLN A 192 0.60 -10.54 -12.84
N GLY A 193 0.11 -10.30 -11.62
CA GLY A 193 -1.13 -10.92 -11.14
C GLY A 193 -1.05 -12.42 -10.88
N GLU A 194 0.14 -13.02 -10.90
CA GLU A 194 0.32 -14.48 -10.82
C GLU A 194 0.08 -15.01 -9.39
N ARG A 195 -0.74 -16.04 -9.27
CA ARG A 195 -1.13 -16.72 -8.01
C ARG A 195 -1.17 -18.26 -8.12
N LYS A 196 -0.59 -18.86 -9.16
CA LYS A 196 -0.51 -20.33 -9.32
C LYS A 196 0.55 -20.96 -8.42
N ILE A 197 1.70 -20.31 -8.29
CA ILE A 197 2.85 -20.85 -7.55
C ILE A 197 2.98 -20.12 -6.21
N LEU A 198 2.91 -20.88 -5.12
CA LEU A 198 3.20 -20.41 -3.78
C LEU A 198 4.68 -20.66 -3.46
N HIS A 199 5.46 -19.59 -3.39
CA HIS A 199 6.85 -19.64 -2.94
C HIS A 199 6.92 -19.46 -1.42
N ALA A 200 8.10 -19.67 -0.84
CA ALA A 200 8.32 -19.46 0.60
C ALA A 200 7.98 -18.02 1.05
N TYR A 201 8.23 -17.02 0.18
CA TYR A 201 7.90 -15.62 0.44
C TYR A 201 6.44 -15.25 0.14
N GLY A 202 5.68 -16.12 -0.56
CA GLY A 202 4.29 -15.92 -0.97
C GLY A 202 4.04 -16.18 -2.46
N TYR A 203 2.83 -15.85 -2.93
CA TYR A 203 2.44 -16.00 -4.34
C TYR A 203 3.12 -14.97 -5.24
N GLY A 204 3.55 -15.41 -6.43
CA GLY A 204 4.06 -14.51 -7.47
C GLY A 204 4.77 -15.22 -8.63
N CYS A 205 5.16 -14.45 -9.64
CA CYS A 205 5.83 -14.97 -10.84
C CYS A 205 7.33 -15.23 -10.64
N ASP A 206 7.91 -14.88 -9.50
CA ASP A 206 9.35 -14.98 -9.21
C ASP A 206 10.30 -14.20 -10.12
N GLU A 207 9.80 -13.37 -11.03
CA GLU A 207 10.64 -12.65 -12.02
C GLU A 207 10.51 -11.13 -11.92
N CYS A 208 9.35 -10.60 -11.54
CA CYS A 208 9.13 -9.15 -11.53
C CYS A 208 9.84 -8.48 -10.34
N PRO A 209 10.16 -7.17 -10.44
CA PRO A 209 10.87 -6.44 -9.38
C PRO A 209 10.22 -6.56 -8.00
N ALA A 210 8.89 -6.55 -7.93
CA ALA A 210 8.15 -6.69 -6.68
C ALA A 210 8.31 -8.09 -6.04
N CYS A 211 8.32 -9.16 -6.85
CA CYS A 211 8.58 -10.52 -6.36
C CYS A 211 10.03 -10.67 -5.87
N GLN A 212 10.99 -10.14 -6.63
CA GLN A 212 12.41 -10.19 -6.28
C GLN A 212 12.71 -9.46 -4.95
N LEU A 213 12.13 -8.27 -4.77
CA LEU A 213 12.26 -7.51 -3.54
C LEU A 213 11.66 -8.25 -2.33
N ARG A 214 10.46 -8.82 -2.51
CA ARG A 214 9.79 -9.62 -1.48
C ARG A 214 10.56 -10.90 -1.14
N LYS A 215 11.07 -11.61 -2.14
CA LYS A 215 11.90 -12.81 -1.99
C LYS A 215 13.16 -12.52 -1.20
N LYS A 216 13.94 -11.53 -1.63
CA LYS A 216 15.16 -11.11 -0.94
C LYS A 216 14.89 -10.72 0.51
N GLY A 217 13.83 -9.95 0.76
CA GLY A 217 13.42 -9.57 2.11
C GLY A 217 13.06 -10.78 2.98
N PHE A 218 12.41 -11.80 2.41
CA PHE A 218 12.09 -13.03 3.13
C PHE A 218 13.34 -13.86 3.44
N GLU A 219 14.25 -14.01 2.49
CA GLU A 219 15.53 -14.73 2.67
C GLU A 219 16.38 -14.07 3.77
N GLU A 220 16.49 -12.74 3.76
CA GLU A 220 17.18 -11.97 4.81
C GLU A 220 16.50 -12.08 6.18
N PHE A 221 15.18 -12.20 6.21
CA PHE A 221 14.42 -12.45 7.44
C PHE A 221 14.72 -13.84 8.00
N GLN A 222 14.70 -14.88 7.16
CA GLN A 222 15.00 -16.25 7.56
C GLN A 222 16.44 -16.41 8.05
N ALA A 223 17.41 -15.72 7.44
CA ALA A 223 18.81 -15.77 7.85
C ALA A 223 19.08 -15.19 9.25
N LYS A 224 18.12 -14.49 9.85
CA LYS A 224 18.20 -13.90 11.19
C LYS A 224 17.43 -14.68 12.26
N LEU A 225 16.73 -15.77 11.88
CA LEU A 225 16.02 -16.66 12.80
C LEU A 225 16.98 -17.66 13.46
#